data_AF-A0A5K1ADQ6-F1
#
_entry.id   AF-A0A5K1ADQ6-F1
#
_cell.length_a   1.000
_cell.length_b   1.000
_cell.length_c   1.000
_cell.angle_alpha   90.00
_cell.angle_beta   90.00
_cell.angle_gamma   90.00
#
_symmetry.space_group_name_H-M   'P 1'
#
loop_
_entity.id
_entity.type
_entity.pdbx_description
1 polymer ?
#
loop_
_entity_poly.entity_id
_entity_poly.type
_entity_poly.pdbx_seq_one_letter_code
_entity_poly.pdbx_strand_id
1 'polypeptide(L)' 'MSYLLPHLHSGWAVDQAILSEEERVVLIRFGHDWDDTCMQ' A
#
# COMPACT_ATOMS: atom_id res chain seq x y z
N MET A 1 3.50 -7.44 -9.78
CA MET A 1 3.07 -8.29 -8.64
C MET A 1 4.01 -8.13 -7.44
N SER A 2 3.59 -7.41 -6.42
CA SER A 2 4.28 -7.37 -5.11
C SER A 2 3.80 -8.54 -4.24
N TYR A 3 4.44 -9.71 -4.34
CA TYR A 3 3.95 -10.93 -3.66
C TYR A 3 3.99 -10.89 -2.12
N LEU A 4 4.80 -9.99 -1.54
CA LEU A 4 5.00 -9.88 -0.09
C LEU A 4 4.32 -8.67 0.54
N LEU A 5 3.79 -7.74 -0.26
CA LEU A 5 3.16 -6.51 0.23
C LEU A 5 1.63 -6.64 0.16
N PRO A 6 0.90 -6.28 1.24
CA PRO A 6 -0.55 -6.31 1.23
C PRO A 6 -1.11 -5.26 0.27
N HIS A 7 -2.19 -5.63 -0.42
CA HIS A 7 -2.92 -4.73 -1.32
C HIS A 7 -4.09 -4.09 -0.60
N LEU A 8 -4.20 -2.75 -0.71
CA LEU A 8 -5.29 -1.97 -0.13
C LEU A 8 -6.30 -1.62 -1.23
N HIS A 9 -7.40 -2.38 -1.30
CA HIS A 9 -8.35 -2.33 -2.42
C HIS A 9 -9.45 -1.25 -2.31
N SER A 10 -9.42 -0.41 -1.28
CA SER A 10 -10.39 0.66 -1.10
C SER A 10 -9.81 1.84 -0.31
N GLY A 11 -10.41 3.02 -0.46
CA GLY A 11 -10.02 4.19 0.33
C GLY A 11 -10.18 3.99 1.84
N TRP A 12 -11.18 3.20 2.26
CA TRP A 12 -11.35 2.82 3.66
C TRP A 12 -10.22 1.93 4.16
N ALA A 13 -9.76 0.96 3.35
CA ALA A 13 -8.63 0.11 3.74
C ALA A 13 -7.32 0.93 3.88
N VAL A 14 -7.15 1.96 3.06
CA VAL A 14 -6.03 2.91 3.18
C VAL A 14 -6.11 3.71 4.48
N ASP A 15 -7.28 4.26 4.79
CA ASP A 15 -7.51 5.03 6.01
C ASP A 15 -7.24 4.20 7.27
N GLN A 16 -7.78 2.98 7.33
CA GLN A 16 -7.56 2.08 8.47
C GLN A 16 -6.10 1.70 8.65
N ALA A 17 -5.35 1.47 7.56
CA ALA A 17 -3.93 1.13 7.64
C ALA A 17 -3.07 2.28 8.21
N ILE A 18 -3.48 3.53 7.98
CA ILE A 18 -2.82 4.71 8.56
C ILE A 18 -3.15 4.83 10.05
N LEU A 19 -4.43 4.68 10.40
CA LEU A 19 -4.89 4.84 11.77
C LEU A 19 -4.43 3.72 12.72
N SER A 20 -4.20 2.51 12.20
CA SER A 20 -3.82 1.35 13.02
C SER A 20 -2.37 1.36 13.51
N GLU A 21 -1.51 2.20 12.92
CA GLU A 21 -0.06 2.18 13.17
C GLU A 21 0.38 3.46 13.90
N GLU A 22 0.35 3.41 15.24
CA GLU A 22 0.67 4.58 16.08
C GLU A 22 2.18 4.79 16.28
N GLU A 23 2.98 3.71 16.23
CA GLU A 23 4.41 3.73 16.57
C GLU A 23 5.34 3.51 15.36
N ARG A 24 4.76 3.32 14.17
CA ARG A 24 5.49 2.94 12.94
C ARG A 24 5.11 3.82 11.77
N VAL A 25 6.05 4.00 10.84
CA VAL A 25 5.79 4.72 9.60
C VAL A 25 5.05 3.81 8.62
N VAL A 26 3.93 4.30 8.09
CA VAL A 26 3.15 3.62 7.07
C VAL A 26 3.60 4.09 5.69
N LEU A 27 4.19 3.19 4.90
CA LEU A 27 4.59 3.45 3.51
C LEU A 27 3.55 2.87 2.55
N ILE A 28 2.94 3.73 1.75
CA ILE A 28 1.90 3.36 0.78
C ILE A 28 2.37 3.74 -0.63
N ARG A 29 2.36 2.78 -1.55
CA ARG A 29 2.65 3.01 -2.97
C ARG A 29 1.34 3.09 -3.74
N PHE A 30 1.05 4.26 -4.31
CA PHE A 30 -0.03 4.41 -5.29
C PHE A 30 0.52 4.19 -6.70
N GLY A 31 -0.04 3.22 -7.41
CA GLY A 31 0.41 2.85 -8.75
C GLY A 31 -0.36 1.64 -9.27
N HIS A 32 -0.09 1.27 -10.52
CA HIS A 32 -0.66 0.09 -11.12
C HIS A 32 0.35 -1.06 -11.09
N ASP A 33 -0.12 -2.28 -10.86
CA ASP A 33 0.76 -3.45 -10.73
C ASP A 33 1.46 -3.88 -12.02
N TRP A 34 0.97 -3.37 -13.15
CA TRP A 34 1.53 -3.59 -14.49
C TRP A 34 2.43 -2.45 -14.95
N ASP A 35 2.64 -1.41 -14.14
CA ASP A 35 3.57 -0.34 -14.44
C ASP A 35 4.99 -0.75 -14.02
N ASP A 36 5.92 -0.75 -14.98
CA ASP A 36 7.32 -1.12 -14.74
C ASP A 36 7.96 -0.23 -13.66
N THR A 37 7.61 1.06 -13.62
CA THR A 37 8.14 1.99 -12.59
C THR A 37 7.66 1.65 -11.19
N CYS A 38 6.50 0.99 -11.07
CA CYS A 38 5.95 0.54 -9.79
C CYS A 38 6.50 -0.82 -9.35
N MET A 39 7.16 -1.54 -10.26
CA MET A 39 7.70 -2.89 -10.07
C MET A 39 9.23 -2.94 -9.98
N GLN A 40 9.91 -1.85 -10.33
CA GLN A 40 11.33 -1.60 -10.09
C GLN A 40 11.63 -1.40 -8.60
#